data_AF-A0A920QV71-F1
#
_entry.id   AF-A0A920QV71-F1
#
_cell.length_a   1.000
_cell.length_b   1.000
_cell.length_c   1.000
_cell.angle_alpha   90.00
_cell.angle_beta   90.00
_cell.angle_gamma   90.00
#
_symmetry.space_group_name_H-M   'P 1'
#
loop_
_entity.id
_entity.type
_entity.pdbx_description
1 polymer ?
#
loop_
_entity_poly.entity_id
_entity_poly.type
_entity_poly.pdbx_seq_one_letter_code
_entity_poly.pdbx_strand_id
1 'polypeptide(L)'
;MSLYRDSSHIPEPILAQVMAKTPDIEIEDPVQGHICFWAIADSESIDAIPDFFDKPIFLADGHHRYEAALRNRSNNSKSKMTPIICDDGSSRI
;
A
#
# COMPACT_ATOMS: atom_id res chain seq x y z
N MET A 1 5.98 2.28 1.82
CA MET A 1 4.71 2.88 2.29
C MET A 1 4.69 4.36 1.96
N SER A 2 3.94 4.73 0.92
CA SER A 2 3.43 6.10 0.78
C SER A 2 2.19 6.23 1.66
N LEU A 3 1.94 7.44 2.18
CA LEU A 3 0.75 7.73 2.97
C LEU A 3 -0.30 8.41 2.07
N TYR A 4 -0.62 7.79 0.93
CA TYR A 4 -1.72 8.25 0.09
C TYR A 4 -3.03 7.66 0.60
N ARG A 5 -3.98 8.51 0.96
CA ARG A 5 -5.28 8.07 1.47
C ARG A 5 -6.20 7.89 0.28
N ASP A 6 -6.21 6.68 -0.24
CA ASP A 6 -7.12 6.31 -1.31
C ASP A 6 -8.53 6.12 -0.73
N SER A 7 -9.40 7.11 -0.95
CA SER A 7 -10.80 7.04 -0.53
C SER A 7 -11.69 6.23 -1.48
N SER A 8 -11.20 5.95 -2.68
CA SER A 8 -12.00 5.44 -3.79
C SER A 8 -11.61 4.01 -4.19
N HIS A 9 -10.53 3.46 -3.62
CA HIS A 9 -10.02 2.09 -3.84
C HIS A 9 -9.76 1.75 -5.31
N ILE A 10 -9.45 2.75 -6.13
CA ILE A 10 -9.36 2.59 -7.59
C ILE A 10 -8.03 1.99 -8.08
N PRO A 11 -6.85 2.32 -7.52
CA PRO A 11 -5.59 1.69 -7.90
C PRO A 11 -5.49 0.23 -7.43
N GLU A 12 -6.23 -0.16 -6.39
CA GLU A 12 -6.11 -1.47 -5.76
C GLU A 12 -6.40 -2.65 -6.72
N PRO A 13 -7.47 -2.65 -7.53
CA PRO A 13 -7.71 -3.67 -8.55
C PRO A 13 -6.59 -3.81 -9.59
N ILE A 14 -6.04 -2.68 -10.06
CA ILE A 14 -4.97 -2.67 -11.07
C ILE A 14 -3.70 -3.27 -10.48
N LEU A 15 -3.32 -2.84 -9.27
CA LEU A 15 -2.17 -3.39 -8.55
C LEU A 15 -2.36 -4.89 -8.26
N ALA A 16 -3.55 -5.31 -7.82
CA ALA A 16 -3.83 -6.72 -7.56
C ALA A 16 -3.71 -7.57 -8.82
N GLN A 17 -4.20 -7.08 -9.97
CA GLN A 17 -4.08 -7.78 -11.25
C GLN A 17 -2.62 -7.91 -11.70
N VAL A 18 -1.81 -6.86 -11.52
CA VAL A 18 -0.39 -6.86 -11.86
C VAL A 18 0.38 -7.82 -10.94
N MET A 19 0.14 -7.73 -9.63
CA MET A 19 0.81 -8.55 -8.61
C MET A 19 0.37 -10.01 -8.60
N ALA A 20 -0.73 -10.37 -9.27
CA ALA A 20 -1.12 -11.76 -9.50
C ALA A 20 -0.18 -12.48 -10.48
N LYS A 21 0.66 -11.74 -11.23
CA LYS A 21 1.69 -12.29 -12.11
C LYS A 21 2.99 -12.54 -11.34
N THR A 22 3.89 -13.33 -11.92
CA THR A 22 5.25 -13.48 -11.39
C THR A 22 5.98 -12.12 -11.41
N PRO A 23 6.70 -11.74 -10.34
CA PRO A 23 7.53 -10.54 -10.34
C PRO A 23 8.57 -10.58 -11.46
N ASP A 24 8.85 -9.42 -12.07
CA ASP A 24 9.94 -9.27 -13.04
C ASP A 24 11.30 -9.27 -12.35
N ILE A 25 11.35 -8.75 -11.11
CA ILE A 25 12.54 -8.74 -10.27
C ILE A 25 12.14 -9.12 -8.86
N GLU A 26 12.89 -10.06 -8.29
CA GLU A 26 12.74 -10.54 -6.92
C GLU A 26 14.10 -10.44 -6.22
N ILE A 27 14.13 -9.81 -5.05
CA ILE A 27 15.36 -9.51 -4.31
C ILE A 27 15.15 -9.93 -2.85
N GLU A 28 16.03 -10.80 -2.36
CA GLU A 28 16.18 -11.05 -0.93
C GLU A 28 17.19 -10.04 -0.35
N ASP A 29 16.69 -9.05 0.38
CA ASP A 29 17.53 -8.10 1.11
C ASP A 29 17.66 -8.54 2.58
N PRO A 30 18.90 -8.70 3.12
CA PRO A 30 19.12 -9.15 4.49
C PRO A 30 18.54 -8.22 5.58
N VAL A 31 18.28 -6.95 5.25
CA VAL A 31 17.83 -5.91 6.19
C VAL A 31 16.36 -5.54 5.93
N GLN A 32 15.97 -5.45 4.67
CA GLN A 32 14.64 -4.99 4.24
C GLN A 32 13.68 -6.14 3.94
N GLY A 33 14.18 -7.38 3.90
CA GLY A 33 13.40 -8.58 3.61
C GLY A 33 13.20 -8.79 2.11
N HIS A 34 12.11 -9.47 1.78
CA HIS A 34 11.79 -9.85 0.41
C HIS A 34 11.14 -8.70 -0.37
N ILE A 35 11.78 -8.27 -1.46
CA ILE A 35 11.35 -7.15 -2.30
C ILE A 35 11.03 -7.67 -3.70
N CYS A 36 9.82 -7.41 -4.17
CA CYS A 36 9.35 -7.78 -5.50
C CYS A 36 9.01 -6.54 -6.32
N PHE A 37 9.34 -6.58 -7.62
CA PHE A 37 8.99 -5.54 -8.59
C PHE A 37 8.18 -6.15 -9.73
N TRP A 38 7.14 -5.44 -10.13
CA TRP A 38 6.34 -5.74 -11.31
C TRP A 38 6.36 -4.53 -12.24
N ALA A 39 6.72 -4.75 -13.49
CA ALA A 39 6.66 -3.76 -14.55
C ALA A 39 5.23 -3.65 -15.08
N ILE A 40 4.72 -2.42 -15.12
CA ILE A 40 3.47 -2.10 -15.81
C ILE A 40 3.88 -1.47 -17.15
N ALA A 41 3.56 -2.15 -18.25
CA ALA A 41 3.98 -1.75 -19.59
C ALA A 41 2.80 -1.51 -20.55
N ASP A 42 1.57 -1.86 -20.16
CA ASP A 42 0.38 -1.57 -20.95
C ASP A 42 -0.03 -0.11 -20.80
N SER A 43 -0.33 0.54 -21.92
CA SER A 43 -0.69 1.96 -21.95
C SER A 43 -1.98 2.25 -21.20
N GLU A 44 -2.93 1.32 -21.19
CA GLU A 44 -4.22 1.47 -20.48
C GLU A 44 -4.00 1.67 -18.97
N SER A 45 -3.22 0.82 -18.33
CA SER A 45 -2.90 0.97 -16.90
C SER A 45 -2.05 2.20 -16.63
N ILE A 46 -1.07 2.50 -17.49
CA ILE A 46 -0.20 3.66 -17.35
C ILE A 46 -1.00 4.96 -17.41
N ASP A 47 -1.97 5.06 -18.32
CA ASP A 47 -2.79 6.25 -18.52
C ASP A 47 -3.86 6.39 -17.42
N ALA A 48 -4.35 5.28 -16.87
CA ALA A 48 -5.34 5.29 -15.80
C ALA A 48 -4.75 5.68 -14.44
N ILE A 49 -3.49 5.32 -14.16
CA ILE A 49 -2.84 5.54 -12.86
C ILE A 49 -2.84 7.02 -12.41
N PRO A 50 -2.47 8.00 -13.25
CA PRO A 50 -2.50 9.42 -12.91
C PRO A 50 -3.90 9.93 -12.52
N ASP A 51 -4.94 9.45 -13.18
CA ASP A 51 -6.33 9.91 -12.97
C ASP A 51 -6.86 9.55 -11.58
N PHE A 52 -6.23 8.60 -10.89
CA PHE A 52 -6.59 8.25 -9.50
C PHE A 52 -6.08 9.24 -8.47
N PHE A 53 -5.08 10.05 -8.81
CA PHE A 53 -4.44 10.94 -7.86
C PHE A 53 -5.08 12.32 -7.92
N ASP A 54 -6.01 12.56 -7.00
CA ASP A 54 -6.69 13.86 -6.84
C ASP A 54 -5.78 14.95 -6.23
N LYS A 55 -4.60 14.54 -5.77
CA LYS A 55 -3.60 15.38 -5.11
C LYS A 55 -2.20 14.99 -5.55
N PRO A 56 -1.26 15.95 -5.55
CA PRO A 56 0.13 15.66 -5.83
C PRO A 56 0.70 14.63 -4.85
N ILE A 57 1.38 13.62 -5.39
CA ILE A 57 2.12 12.64 -4.60
C ILE A 57 3.50 13.22 -4.29
N PHE A 58 3.85 13.27 -3.01
CA PHE A 58 5.18 13.64 -2.57
C PHE A 58 5.97 12.39 -2.17
N LEU A 59 7.09 12.15 -2.85
CA LEU A 59 8.06 11.12 -2.49
C LEU A 59 9.02 11.70 -1.45
N ALA A 60 8.74 11.43 -0.18
CA ALA A 60 9.61 11.80 0.93
C ALA A 60 10.90 10.98 0.90
N ASP A 61 12.07 11.61 1.11
CA ASP A 61 13.28 10.86 1.44
C ASP A 61 13.10 10.11 2.77
N GLY A 62 13.89 9.06 3.00
CA GLY A 62 13.74 8.14 4.13
C GLY A 62 13.60 8.82 5.51
N HIS A 63 14.24 9.97 5.75
CA HIS A 63 14.10 10.72 7.00
C HIS A 63 12.69 11.31 7.16
N HIS A 64 12.20 11.94 6.09
CA HIS A 64 10.85 12.50 6.04
C HIS A 64 9.77 11.41 6.11
N ARG A 65 10.03 10.20 5.58
CA ARG A 65 9.14 9.04 5.73
C ARG A 65 8.97 8.63 7.20
N TYR A 66 10.06 8.63 7.96
CA TYR A 66 10.02 8.30 9.39
C TYR A 66 9.22 9.34 10.18
N GLU A 67 9.52 10.63 10.02
CA GLU A 67 8.82 11.73 10.70
C GLU A 67 7.31 11.74 10.39
N ALA A 68 6.93 11.53 9.13
CA ALA A 68 5.53 11.43 8.73
C ALA A 68 4.82 10.25 9.41
N ALA A 69 5.46 9.08 9.51
CA ALA A 69 4.92 7.92 10.21
C ALA A 69 4.75 8.19 11.72
N LEU A 70 5.71 8.88 12.36
CA LEU A 70 5.62 9.25 13.77
C LEU A 70 4.45 10.21 14.07
N ARG A 71 4.18 11.13 13.15
CA ARG A 71 3.07 12.10 13.30
C ARG A 71 1.71 11.47 13.01
N ASN A 72 1.64 10.49 12.10
CA ASN A 72 0.42 9.74 11.84
C ASN A 72 0.03 8.85 13.03
N ARG A 73 0.97 8.11 13.64
CA ARG A 73 0.70 7.30 14.84
C ARG A 73 0.19 8.15 16.01
N SER A 74 0.72 9.37 16.21
CA SER A 74 0.28 10.25 17.31
C SER A 74 -1.11 10.83 17.09
N ASN A 75 -1.52 10.97 15.82
CA ASN A 75 -2.87 11.41 15.49
C ASN A 75 -3.89 10.28 15.66
N ASN A 76 -3.53 9.04 15.31
CA ASN A 76 -4.41 7.88 15.42
C ASN A 76 -4.57 7.36 16.86
N SER A 77 -3.62 7.62 17.77
CA SER A 77 -3.78 7.29 19.20
C SER A 77 -4.83 8.15 19.91
N LYS A 78 -5.35 9.20 19.26
CA LYS A 78 -6.46 10.03 19.77
C LYS A 78 -7.84 9.62 19.27
N SER A 79 -7.95 8.75 18.27
CA SER A 79 -9.23 8.15 17.84
C SER A 79 -9.34 6.75 18.41
N LYS A 80 -10.27 6.55 19.36
CA LYS A 80 -10.51 5.29 20.05
C LYS A 80 -10.58 4.10 19.07
N MET A 81 -9.70 3.14 19.31
CA MET A 81 -9.74 1.79 18.75
C MET A 81 -10.98 1.06 19.29
N THR A 82 -11.96 0.77 18.42
CA THR A 82 -12.87 -0.36 18.63
C THR A 82 -12.30 -1.51 17.81
N PRO A 83 -11.76 -2.58 18.42
CA PRO A 83 -11.20 -3.68 17.67
C PRO A 83 -12.34 -4.41 16.95
N ILE A 84 -12.25 -4.48 15.62
CA ILE A 84 -13.04 -5.42 14.84
C ILE A 84 -12.38 -6.78 15.08
N ILE A 85 -13.02 -7.60 15.91
CA ILE A 85 -12.68 -9.01 16.08
C ILE A 85 -13.03 -9.70 14.77
N CYS A 86 -12.06 -10.29 14.10
CA CYS A 86 -12.33 -11.23 13.03
C CYS A 86 -12.91 -12.49 13.67
N ASP A 87 -14.20 -12.77 13.45
CA ASP A 87 -14.81 -14.07 13.73
C ASP A 87 -14.07 -15.12 12.88
N ASP A 88 -13.33 -16.02 13.52
CA ASP A 88 -12.89 -17.26 12.88
C ASP A 88 -14.03 -18.28 13.00
N GLY A 89 -14.77 -18.44 11.91
CA GLY A 89 -15.67 -19.58 11.78
C GLY A 89 -14.84 -20.87 11.80
N SER A 90 -14.73 -21.51 12.97
CA SER A 90 -14.28 -22.90 13.10
C SER A 90 -15.25 -23.68 13.99
N SER A 91 -16.06 -24.48 13.32
CA SER A 91 -16.99 -25.46 13.86
C SER A 91 -16.30 -26.47 14.79
N ARG A 92 -16.79 -26.63 16.03
CA ARG A 92 -16.64 -27.87 16.81
C ARG A 92 -17.85 -28.08 17.75
N ILE A 93 -18.62 -29.11 17.38
CA ILE A 93 -19.55 -29.98 18.15
C ILE A 93 -20.76 -29.31 18.79
#